data_AF-A0A530QQY3-F1
#
_entry.id   AF-A0A530QQY3-F1
#
_cell.length_a   1.000
_cell.length_b   1.000
_cell.length_c   1.000
_cell.angle_alpha   90.00
_cell.angle_beta   90.00
_cell.angle_gamma   90.00
#
_symmetry.space_group_name_H-M   'P 1'
#
loop_
_entity.id
_entity.type
_entity.pdbx_description
1 polymer ?
#
loop_
_entity_poly.entity_id
_entity_poly.type
_entity_poly.pdbx_seq_one_letter_code
_entity_poly.pdbx_strand_id
1 'polypeptide(L)'
;MGDANAVRAYLDGKRGVIATFNKNPNYFKSDKGWFDRVECLAINDVTARTNALYTGEVHYMDRCDLKTLDILKQNPDLVISETTGYGHYVYVMNVQKAPFDNPDVRNAIKYSLNRDEIVQKVFLGHGAVGNDNPIAPTVKFAIDPQPKHVYDPDMV
;
A
#
# COMPACT_ATOMS: atom_id res chain seq x y z
N MET A 1 2.82 14.21 5.92
CA MET A 1 1.52 14.29 5.22
C MET A 1 0.98 15.71 5.41
N GLY A 2 0.58 16.39 4.33
CA GLY A 2 0.06 17.76 4.39
C GLY A 2 -1.28 17.83 5.12
N ASP A 3 -1.58 18.96 5.77
CA ASP A 3 -2.88 19.18 6.42
C ASP A 3 -3.95 19.40 5.35
N ALA A 4 -4.97 18.54 5.31
CA ALA A 4 -6.02 18.57 4.29
C ALA A 4 -6.81 19.88 4.29
N ASN A 5 -6.83 20.63 5.41
CA ASN A 5 -7.49 21.92 5.50
C ASN A 5 -6.72 23.06 4.79
N ALA A 6 -5.47 22.82 4.39
CA ALA A 6 -4.65 23.77 3.62
C ALA A 6 -5.12 23.95 2.18
N VAL A 7 -5.97 23.04 1.71
CA VAL A 7 -6.59 23.10 0.39
C VAL A 7 -8.11 23.09 0.54
N ARG A 8 -8.81 23.73 -0.39
CA ARG A 8 -10.26 23.60 -0.55
C ARG A 8 -10.51 22.65 -1.71
N ALA A 9 -11.21 21.56 -1.42
CA ALA A 9 -11.72 20.68 -2.46
C ALA A 9 -12.82 21.41 -3.22
N TYR A 10 -12.59 21.69 -4.49
CA TYR A 10 -13.65 22.06 -5.40
C TYR A 10 -13.92 20.81 -6.23
N LEU A 11 -15.03 20.12 -5.92
CA LEU A 11 -15.52 19.03 -6.75
C LEU A 11 -16.12 19.59 -8.04
N ASP A 12 -15.29 20.30 -8.82
CA ASP A 12 -15.60 20.74 -10.17
C ASP A 12 -15.19 19.67 -11.20
N GLY A 13 -14.78 18.50 -10.71
CA GLY A 13 -14.27 17.38 -11.49
C GLY A 13 -15.34 16.38 -11.90
N LYS A 14 -15.11 15.73 -13.04
CA LYS A 14 -15.88 14.55 -13.46
C LYS A 14 -15.62 13.42 -12.47
N ARG A 15 -16.66 12.94 -11.80
CA ARG A 15 -16.59 11.83 -10.85
C ARG A 15 -15.89 10.63 -11.49
N GLY A 16 -14.92 10.07 -10.78
CA GLY A 16 -14.14 8.92 -11.26
C GLY A 16 -13.05 9.27 -12.28
N VAL A 17 -12.80 10.56 -12.58
CA VAL A 17 -11.77 11.00 -13.53
C VAL A 17 -10.76 11.94 -12.87
N ILE A 18 -11.23 13.02 -12.24
CA ILE A 18 -10.35 14.04 -11.64
C ILE A 18 -10.99 14.65 -10.39
N ALA A 19 -10.16 14.92 -9.38
CA ALA A 19 -10.50 15.79 -8.27
C ALA A 19 -9.52 16.98 -8.22
N THR A 20 -10.04 18.19 -8.17
CA THR A 20 -9.24 19.42 -8.17
C THR A 20 -9.31 20.12 -6.82
N PHE A 21 -8.16 20.56 -6.33
CA PHE A 21 -8.00 21.23 -5.05
C PHE A 21 -7.28 22.55 -5.28
N ASN A 22 -7.84 23.66 -4.80
CA ASN A 22 -7.19 24.97 -4.85
C ASN A 22 -6.68 25.33 -3.45
N LYS A 23 -5.61 26.14 -3.40
CA LYS A 23 -5.07 26.67 -2.15
C LYS A 23 -6.15 27.35 -1.32
N ASN A 24 -6.19 27.07 -0.02
CA ASN A 24 -7.05 27.79 0.92
C ASN A 24 -6.32 29.04 1.42
N PRO A 25 -6.69 30.26 0.96
CA PRO A 25 -6.00 31.48 1.39
C PRO A 25 -6.17 31.79 2.87
N ASN A 26 -7.22 31.23 3.50
CA ASN A 26 -7.55 31.44 4.91
C ASN A 26 -7.05 30.30 5.80
N TYR A 27 -6.07 29.53 5.33
CA TYR A 27 -5.54 28.43 6.11
C TYR A 27 -4.75 28.93 7.31
N PHE A 28 -5.04 28.37 8.49
CA PHE A 28 -4.58 28.91 9.78
C PHE A 28 -3.06 28.78 10.01
N LYS A 29 -2.36 27.92 9.27
CA LYS A 29 -0.90 27.83 9.28
C LYS A 29 -0.32 28.46 8.03
N SER A 30 0.45 29.54 8.20
CA SER A 30 1.06 30.28 7.10
C SER A 30 2.20 29.53 6.39
N ASP A 31 2.75 28.47 6.99
CA ASP A 31 3.86 27.67 6.48
C ASP A 31 3.41 26.40 5.72
N LYS A 32 2.17 26.40 5.21
CA LYS A 32 1.55 25.27 4.50
C LYS A 32 0.83 25.75 3.24
N GLY A 33 0.38 24.80 2.40
CA GLY A 33 -0.33 25.11 1.16
C GLY A 33 0.59 25.72 0.11
N TRP A 34 1.70 25.04 -0.19
CA TRP A 34 2.75 25.51 -1.09
C TRP A 34 2.31 25.59 -2.56
N PHE A 35 1.32 24.79 -2.96
CA PHE A 35 0.79 24.76 -4.32
C PHE A 35 -0.48 25.58 -4.44
N ASP A 36 -0.64 26.28 -5.57
CA ASP A 36 -1.87 27.02 -5.87
C ASP A 36 -3.02 26.08 -6.27
N ARG A 37 -2.70 24.97 -6.94
CA ARG A 37 -3.64 23.93 -7.40
C ARG A 37 -3.00 22.55 -7.34
N VAL A 38 -3.80 21.55 -6.98
CA VAL A 38 -3.46 20.13 -7.05
C VAL A 38 -4.58 19.40 -7.80
N GLU A 39 -4.19 18.51 -8.70
CA GLU A 39 -5.10 17.67 -9.47
C GLU A 39 -4.81 16.20 -9.19
N CYS A 40 -5.82 15.48 -8.72
CA CYS A 40 -5.74 14.05 -8.49
C CYS A 40 -6.46 13.34 -9.63
N LEU A 41 -5.69 12.78 -10.56
CA LEU A 41 -6.20 12.02 -11.71
C LEU A 41 -6.44 10.56 -11.33
N ALA A 42 -7.61 10.03 -11.71
CA ALA A 42 -7.95 8.62 -11.57
C ALA A 42 -7.48 7.84 -12.82
N ILE A 43 -6.28 7.28 -12.75
CA ILE A 43 -5.70 6.44 -13.81
C ILE A 43 -5.68 4.98 -13.32
N ASN A 44 -6.69 4.21 -13.74
CA ASN A 44 -6.88 2.83 -13.28
C ASN A 44 -5.85 1.86 -13.86
N ASP A 45 -5.48 2.04 -15.13
CA ASP A 45 -4.49 1.19 -15.77
C ASP A 45 -3.09 1.50 -15.23
N VAL A 46 -2.41 0.46 -14.74
CA VAL A 46 -1.10 0.57 -14.09
C VAL A 46 -0.03 1.02 -15.07
N THR A 47 -0.07 0.54 -16.31
CA THR A 47 0.91 0.88 -17.35
C THR A 47 0.77 2.34 -17.74
N ALA A 48 -0.47 2.80 -17.97
CA ALA A 48 -0.77 4.20 -18.26
C ALA A 48 -0.33 5.13 -17.11
N ARG A 49 -0.59 4.74 -15.86
CA ARG A 49 -0.19 5.54 -14.68
C ARG A 49 1.34 5.61 -14.53
N THR A 50 2.03 4.50 -14.78
CA THR A 50 3.50 4.44 -14.75
C THR A 50 4.10 5.31 -15.85
N ASN A 51 3.55 5.25 -17.07
CA ASN A 51 4.00 6.08 -18.19
C ASN A 51 3.75 7.56 -17.93
N ALA A 52 2.58 7.94 -17.41
CA ALA A 52 2.26 9.32 -17.07
C ALA A 52 3.25 9.91 -16.06
N LEU A 53 3.71 9.13 -15.08
CA LEU A 53 4.76 9.57 -14.17
C LEU A 53 6.11 9.68 -14.90
N TYR A 54 6.47 8.65 -15.68
CA TYR A 54 7.76 8.58 -16.36
C TYR A 54 7.97 9.70 -17.38
N THR A 55 6.90 10.13 -18.06
CA THR A 55 6.93 11.24 -19.04
C THR A 55 6.74 12.62 -18.40
N GLY A 56 6.41 12.69 -17.11
CA GLY A 56 6.15 13.95 -16.40
C GLY A 56 4.74 14.52 -16.61
N GLU A 57 3.79 13.76 -17.16
CA GLU A 57 2.38 14.15 -17.21
C GLU A 57 1.78 14.26 -15.79
N VAL A 58 2.24 13.42 -14.87
CA VAL A 58 1.98 13.55 -13.43
C VAL A 58 3.27 13.68 -12.64
N HIS A 59 3.20 14.39 -11.53
CA HIS A 59 4.37 14.65 -10.66
C HIS A 59 4.48 13.68 -9.48
N TYR A 60 3.43 12.89 -9.22
CA TYR A 60 3.37 11.98 -8.09
C TYR A 60 2.47 10.79 -8.42
N MET A 61 2.90 9.60 -8.02
CA MET A 61 2.14 8.36 -8.10
C MET A 61 2.23 7.64 -6.75
N ASP A 62 1.08 7.24 -6.21
CA ASP A 62 1.02 6.28 -5.11
C ASP A 62 0.87 4.85 -5.65
N ARG A 63 1.31 3.86 -4.88
CA ARG A 63 1.22 2.43 -5.20
C ARG A 63 1.79 2.10 -6.59
N CYS A 64 3.09 2.39 -6.75
CA CYS A 64 3.87 1.92 -7.88
C CYS A 64 3.76 0.39 -8.00
N ASP A 65 3.67 -0.13 -9.22
CA ASP A 65 3.70 -1.57 -9.42
C ASP A 65 5.11 -2.10 -9.18
N LEU A 66 5.22 -3.17 -8.40
CA LEU A 66 6.50 -3.73 -7.99
C LEU A 66 7.31 -4.20 -9.20
N LYS A 67 6.62 -4.66 -10.27
CA LYS A 67 7.25 -5.14 -11.50
C LYS A 67 7.86 -4.02 -12.35
N THR A 68 7.41 -2.78 -12.19
CA THR A 68 7.89 -1.63 -12.97
C THR A 68 8.81 -0.71 -12.18
N LEU A 69 9.09 -1.02 -10.91
CA LEU A 69 9.98 -0.20 -10.06
C LEU A 69 11.36 -0.01 -10.68
N ASP A 70 11.97 -1.05 -11.24
CA ASP A 70 13.30 -0.94 -11.83
C ASP A 70 13.32 -0.06 -13.09
N ILE A 71 12.21 0.05 -13.81
CA ILE A 71 12.07 1.01 -14.92
C ILE A 71 12.00 2.43 -14.36
N LEU A 72 11.19 2.65 -13.31
CA LEU A 72 11.09 3.96 -12.68
C LEU A 72 12.43 4.45 -12.09
N LYS A 73 13.25 3.53 -11.53
CA LYS A 73 14.60 3.84 -11.01
C LYS A 73 15.58 4.32 -12.07
N GLN A 74 15.34 4.02 -13.35
CA GLN A 74 16.22 4.45 -14.43
C GLN A 74 16.05 5.94 -14.77
N ASN A 75 14.94 6.56 -14.35
CA ASN A 75 14.72 7.97 -14.56
C ASN A 75 15.36 8.79 -13.42
N PRO A 76 16.41 9.60 -13.68
CA PRO A 76 17.12 10.35 -12.65
C PRO A 76 16.27 11.47 -12.02
N ASP A 77 15.17 11.87 -12.66
CA ASP A 77 14.26 12.90 -12.16
C ASP A 77 13.21 12.33 -11.18
N LEU A 78 13.15 11.00 -11.02
CA LEU A 78 12.22 10.32 -10.13
C LEU A 78 12.90 9.86 -8.84
N VAL A 79 12.22 10.08 -7.73
CA VAL A 79 12.59 9.53 -6.42
C VAL A 79 11.53 8.52 -5.99
N ILE A 80 11.96 7.28 -5.78
CA ILE A 80 11.09 6.23 -5.25
C ILE A 80 11.22 6.21 -3.73
N SER A 81 10.10 6.49 -3.05
CA SER A 81 10.00 6.38 -1.60
C SER A 81 9.36 5.05 -1.23
N GLU A 82 10.15 4.15 -0.65
CA GLU A 82 9.65 2.90 -0.07
C GLU A 82 9.64 3.00 1.46
N THR A 83 8.49 2.72 2.07
CA THR A 83 8.32 2.78 3.52
C THR A 83 7.48 1.62 4.01
N THR A 84 7.80 1.09 5.18
CA THR A 84 6.96 0.11 5.86
C THR A 84 5.63 0.76 6.26
N GLY A 85 4.56 0.40 5.55
CA GLY A 85 3.21 0.87 5.82
C GLY A 85 2.47 0.01 6.85
N TYR A 86 1.16 0.23 6.93
CA TYR A 86 0.22 -0.54 7.77
C TYR A 86 -0.48 -1.67 7.00
N GLY A 87 -0.02 -1.99 5.79
CA GLY A 87 -0.61 -3.02 4.95
C GLY A 87 -0.44 -4.40 5.56
N HIS A 88 -1.51 -5.20 5.57
CA HIS A 88 -1.51 -6.57 6.06
C HIS A 88 -2.28 -7.46 5.07
N TYR A 89 -1.56 -8.37 4.41
CA TYR A 89 -2.15 -9.34 3.48
C TYR A 89 -2.57 -10.58 4.26
N VAL A 90 -3.86 -10.92 4.19
CA VAL A 90 -4.45 -12.00 4.99
C VAL A 90 -5.24 -12.96 4.13
N TYR A 91 -5.25 -14.22 4.55
CA TYR A 91 -6.21 -15.21 4.10
C TYR A 91 -7.36 -15.26 5.13
N VAL A 92 -8.50 -14.66 4.78
CA VAL A 92 -9.65 -14.57 5.70
C VAL A 92 -10.40 -15.89 5.72
N MET A 93 -10.47 -16.52 6.90
CA MET A 93 -11.19 -17.77 7.12
C MET A 93 -12.49 -17.51 7.89
N ASN A 94 -13.63 -17.86 7.31
CA ASN A 94 -14.92 -17.73 7.99
C ASN A 94 -15.14 -18.87 9.00
N VAL A 95 -14.83 -18.62 10.26
CA VAL A 95 -14.91 -19.60 11.36
C VAL A 95 -16.33 -20.10 11.68
N GLN A 96 -17.37 -19.54 11.04
CA GLN A 96 -18.75 -19.99 11.21
C GLN A 96 -19.17 -21.05 10.18
N LYS A 97 -18.29 -21.42 9.24
CA LYS A 97 -18.60 -22.36 8.16
C LYS A 97 -17.51 -23.41 8.02
N ALA A 98 -17.92 -24.65 7.80
CA ALA A 98 -17.01 -25.71 7.39
C ALA A 98 -16.28 -25.35 6.08
N PRO A 99 -14.99 -25.69 5.94
CA PRO A 99 -14.16 -26.43 6.92
C PRO A 99 -13.43 -25.53 7.94
N PHE A 100 -13.65 -24.21 7.92
CA PHE A 100 -12.89 -23.26 8.73
C PHE A 100 -13.41 -23.10 10.17
N ASP A 101 -14.56 -23.69 10.49
CA ASP A 101 -15.01 -23.88 11.87
C ASP A 101 -14.05 -24.78 12.67
N ASN A 102 -13.40 -25.75 12.01
CA ASN A 102 -12.35 -26.57 12.61
C ASN A 102 -11.02 -25.79 12.75
N PRO A 103 -10.48 -25.59 13.97
CA PRO A 103 -9.19 -24.94 14.18
C PRO A 103 -8.00 -25.67 13.53
N ASP A 104 -8.04 -26.99 13.41
CA ASP A 104 -6.94 -27.76 12.84
C ASP A 104 -6.79 -27.50 11.35
N VAL A 105 -7.91 -27.34 10.63
CA VAL A 105 -7.90 -26.92 9.21
C VAL A 105 -7.26 -25.54 9.06
N ARG A 106 -7.55 -24.61 9.97
CA ARG A 106 -6.94 -23.27 9.93
C ARG A 106 -5.44 -23.32 10.22
N ASN A 107 -4.99 -24.19 11.12
CA ASN A 107 -3.58 -24.37 11.42
C ASN A 107 -2.85 -25.05 10.26
N ALA A 108 -3.42 -26.10 9.68
CA ALA A 108 -2.88 -26.77 8.49
C ALA A 108 -2.61 -25.77 7.35
N ILE A 109 -3.56 -24.86 7.09
CA ILE A 109 -3.37 -23.79 6.09
C ILE A 109 -2.23 -22.84 6.46
N LYS A 110 -2.04 -22.51 7.74
CA LYS A 110 -0.94 -21.63 8.16
C LYS A 110 0.43 -22.27 7.98
N TYR A 111 0.55 -23.58 8.20
CA TYR A 111 1.77 -24.35 7.99
C TYR A 111 2.02 -24.67 6.51
N SER A 112 0.97 -24.73 5.67
CA SER A 112 1.12 -24.99 4.24
C SER A 112 1.62 -23.78 3.42
N LEU A 113 1.71 -22.58 4.02
CA LEU A 113 2.09 -21.36 3.32
C LEU A 113 3.57 -21.00 3.50
N ASN A 114 4.33 -21.12 2.42
CA ASN A 114 5.69 -20.58 2.35
C ASN A 114 5.68 -19.06 2.18
N ARG A 115 5.60 -18.35 3.30
CA ARG A 115 5.52 -16.89 3.34
C ARG A 115 6.79 -16.22 2.79
N ASP A 116 7.96 -16.81 3.00
CA ASP A 116 9.22 -16.32 2.42
C ASP A 116 9.17 -16.36 0.90
N GLU A 117 8.75 -17.49 0.32
CA GLU A 117 8.58 -17.59 -1.13
C GLU A 117 7.53 -16.62 -1.67
N ILE A 118 6.44 -16.37 -0.93
CA ILE A 118 5.45 -15.36 -1.32
C ILE A 118 6.09 -13.97 -1.37
N VAL A 119 6.84 -13.57 -0.34
CA VAL A 119 7.56 -12.29 -0.32
C VAL A 119 8.53 -12.18 -1.49
N GLN A 120 9.30 -13.23 -1.77
CA GLN A 120 10.30 -13.20 -2.84
C GLN A 120 9.67 -13.24 -4.24
N LYS A 121 8.69 -14.12 -4.49
CA LYS A 121 8.16 -14.39 -5.83
C LYS A 121 6.99 -13.49 -6.20
N VAL A 122 6.13 -13.14 -5.25
CA VAL A 122 4.93 -12.31 -5.50
C VAL A 122 5.24 -10.83 -5.24
N PHE A 123 5.87 -10.54 -4.10
CA PHE A 123 6.21 -9.16 -3.72
C PHE A 123 7.59 -8.73 -4.18
N LEU A 124 8.36 -9.59 -4.85
CA LEU A 124 9.69 -9.26 -5.39
C LEU A 124 10.64 -8.70 -4.30
N GLY A 125 10.50 -9.17 -3.06
CA GLY A 125 11.27 -8.69 -1.91
C GLY A 125 10.72 -7.41 -1.25
N HIS A 126 9.71 -6.75 -1.83
CA HIS A 126 9.08 -5.54 -1.29
C HIS A 126 7.99 -5.86 -0.26
N GLY A 127 8.40 -6.47 0.85
CA GLY A 127 7.51 -6.86 1.93
C GLY A 127 8.26 -7.56 3.06
N ALA A 128 7.52 -7.89 4.12
CA ALA A 128 8.05 -8.67 5.23
C ALA A 128 7.12 -9.83 5.52
N VAL A 129 7.68 -10.96 5.98
CA VAL A 129 6.91 -12.11 6.40
C VAL A 129 6.06 -11.72 7.61
N GLY A 130 4.74 -11.89 7.49
CA GLY A 130 3.80 -11.68 8.57
C GLY A 130 3.74 -12.86 9.53
N ASN A 131 3.51 -12.57 10.80
CA ASN A 131 3.39 -13.55 11.88
C ASN A 131 1.94 -13.66 12.41
N ASP A 132 0.97 -13.69 11.49
CA ASP A 132 -0.48 -13.69 11.80
C ASP A 132 -0.91 -12.55 12.76
N ASN A 133 -0.13 -11.47 12.84
CA ASN A 133 -0.35 -10.31 13.68
C ASN A 133 -0.68 -9.09 12.80
N PRO A 134 -1.85 -8.46 12.96
CA PRO A 134 -2.26 -7.33 12.13
C PRO A 134 -1.57 -6.01 12.46
N ILE A 135 -0.75 -5.96 13.52
CA ILE A 135 -0.09 -4.74 13.97
C ILE A 135 1.25 -4.59 13.25
N ALA A 136 1.38 -3.55 12.43
CA ALA A 136 2.62 -3.24 11.75
C ALA A 136 3.74 -2.86 12.73
N PRO A 137 5.01 -3.18 12.44
CA PRO A 137 6.14 -2.88 13.32
C PRO A 137 6.39 -1.38 13.49
N THR A 138 5.84 -0.54 12.60
CA THR A 138 5.92 0.92 12.68
C THR A 138 4.98 1.52 13.72
N VAL A 139 4.01 0.75 14.23
CA VAL A 139 3.11 1.19 15.30
C VAL A 139 3.89 1.27 16.62
N LYS A 140 3.76 2.39 17.33
CA LYS A 140 4.40 2.57 18.65
C LYS A 140 3.94 1.45 19.60
N PHE A 141 4.90 0.81 20.26
CA PHE A 141 4.68 -0.34 21.16
C PHE A 141 4.19 -1.63 20.48
N ALA A 142 4.32 -1.74 19.15
CA ALA A 142 4.09 -3.00 18.46
C ALA A 142 4.99 -4.10 19.04
N ILE A 143 4.39 -5.27 19.27
CA ILE A 143 5.09 -6.50 19.63
C ILE A 143 4.90 -7.51 18.51
N ASP A 144 5.91 -8.35 18.29
CA ASP A 144 5.83 -9.51 17.41
C ASP A 144 5.72 -10.78 18.27
N PRO A 145 4.51 -11.25 18.61
CA PRO A 145 4.32 -12.30 19.59
C PRO A 145 4.62 -13.70 19.01
N GLN A 146 5.00 -14.65 19.87
CA GLN A 146 4.98 -16.07 19.53
C GLN A 146 3.55 -16.63 19.59
N PRO A 147 3.22 -17.74 18.89
CA PRO A 147 4.09 -18.57 18.04
C PRO A 147 4.20 -18.08 16.59
N LYS A 148 5.37 -18.33 15.97
CA LYS A 148 5.62 -18.18 14.52
C LYS A 148 5.29 -19.47 13.77
N HIS A 149 4.24 -19.47 12.95
CA HIS A 149 3.94 -20.57 12.05
C HIS A 149 4.88 -20.52 10.84
N VAL A 150 5.84 -21.44 10.80
CA VAL A 150 6.80 -21.59 9.69
C VAL A 150 6.24 -22.59 8.68
N TYR A 151 6.63 -22.47 7.42
CA TYR A 151 6.25 -23.45 6.40
C TYR A 151 6.73 -24.84 6.77
N ASP A 152 5.79 -25.76 6.93
CA ASP A 152 6.03 -27.16 7.27
C ASP A 152 4.91 -28.02 6.66
N PRO A 153 5.12 -28.57 5.45
CA PRO A 153 4.10 -29.37 4.77
C PRO A 153 3.84 -30.72 5.43
N ASP A 154 4.73 -31.20 6.31
CA ASP A 154 4.56 -32.47 7.03
C ASP A 154 3.63 -32.33 8.25
N MET A 155 3.30 -31.09 8.62
CA MET A 155 2.36 -30.73 9.70
C MET A 155 0.93 -30.47 9.20
N VAL A 156 0.66 -30.75 7.91
CA VAL A 156 -0.64 -30.50 7.22
C VAL A 156 -1.57 -31.70 7.29
#